data_AF-A0AA43QKF7-F1
#
_entry.id   AF-A0AA43QKF7-F1
#
_cell.length_a   1.000
_cell.length_b   1.000
_cell.length_c   1.000
_cell.angle_alpha   90.00
_cell.angle_beta   90.00
_cell.angle_gamma   90.00
#
_symmetry.space_group_name_H-M   'P 1'
#
loop_
_entity.id
_entity.type
_entity.pdbx_description
1 polymer ?
#
loop_
_entity_poly.entity_id
_entity_poly.type
_entity_poly.pdbx_seq_one_letter_code
_entity_poly.pdbx_strand_id
1 'polypeptide(L)'
;MAAEQVWYLNMARLAVLADIYQIEGLGEDIIDVLVTGSFVKPPQWPVIDFIYANTPASSNLRRWLVAWATERIDCIWFCKKTTNLAPIPEYASDVAKAFGRQKSRKKGSHHHQKANGQNTGEE
;
A
#
# COMPACT_ATOMS: atom_id res chain seq x y z
N MET A 1 -18.98 -20.46 0.43
CA MET A 1 -18.15 -19.33 -0.06
C MET A 1 -18.42 -19.17 -1.55
N ALA A 2 -18.50 -17.93 -2.05
CA ALA A 2 -18.64 -17.69 -3.49
C ALA A 2 -17.37 -18.18 -4.22
N ALA A 3 -17.51 -18.77 -5.41
CA ALA A 3 -16.38 -19.31 -6.18
C ALA A 3 -15.28 -18.27 -6.45
N GLU A 4 -15.70 -17.01 -6.63
CA GLU A 4 -14.83 -15.85 -6.78
C GLU A 4 -13.92 -15.62 -5.56
N GLN A 5 -14.45 -15.74 -4.34
CA GLN A 5 -13.67 -15.58 -3.10
C GLN A 5 -12.61 -16.67 -2.94
N VAL A 6 -12.92 -17.89 -3.36
CA VAL A 6 -11.97 -19.02 -3.35
C VAL A 6 -10.81 -18.75 -4.31
N TRP A 7 -11.10 -18.20 -5.49
CA TRP A 7 -10.08 -17.85 -6.47
C TRP A 7 -9.12 -16.78 -5.93
N TYR A 8 -9.65 -15.70 -5.34
CA TYR A 8 -8.81 -14.66 -4.71
C TYR A 8 -7.94 -15.19 -3.56
N LEU A 9 -8.47 -16.08 -2.71
CA LEU A 9 -7.66 -16.71 -1.65
C LEU A 9 -6.55 -17.60 -2.22
N ASN A 10 -6.79 -18.30 -3.33
CA ASN A 10 -5.75 -19.09 -3.99
C ASN A 10 -4.66 -18.22 -4.62
N MET A 11 -5.03 -17.08 -5.20
CA MET A 11 -4.05 -16.09 -5.65
C MET A 11 -3.24 -15.52 -4.48
N ALA A 12 -3.86 -15.26 -3.33
CA ALA A 12 -3.16 -14.81 -2.13
C ALA A 12 -2.14 -15.85 -1.62
N ARG A 13 -2.51 -17.14 -1.64
CA ARG A 13 -1.59 -18.24 -1.34
C ARG A 13 -0.39 -18.27 -2.28
N LEU A 14 -0.64 -18.12 -3.58
CA LEU A 14 0.44 -18.07 -4.57
C LEU A 14 1.38 -16.88 -4.33
N ALA A 15 0.83 -15.71 -4.00
CA ALA A 15 1.61 -14.52 -3.69
C ALA A 15 2.50 -14.73 -2.45
N VAL A 16 1.95 -15.33 -1.39
CA VAL A 16 2.71 -15.67 -0.18
C VAL A 16 3.83 -16.65 -0.50
N LEU A 17 3.57 -17.68 -1.30
CA LEU A 17 4.62 -18.60 -1.74
C LEU A 17 5.70 -17.89 -2.57
N ALA A 18 5.30 -17.02 -3.50
CA ALA A 18 6.24 -16.23 -4.29
C ALA A 18 7.13 -15.34 -3.40
N ASP A 19 6.57 -14.73 -2.36
CA ASP A 19 7.33 -13.93 -1.38
C ASP A 19 8.27 -14.80 -0.54
N ILE A 20 7.83 -15.97 -0.07
CA ILE A 20 8.67 -16.90 0.69
C ILE A 20 9.86 -17.38 -0.15
N TYR A 21 9.61 -17.74 -1.41
CA TYR A 21 10.64 -18.23 -2.33
C TYR A 21 11.40 -17.12 -3.07
N GLN A 22 11.09 -15.84 -2.79
CA GLN A 22 11.69 -14.68 -3.44
C GLN A 22 11.65 -14.78 -4.98
N ILE A 23 10.51 -15.24 -5.53
CA ILE A 23 10.29 -15.29 -6.97
C ILE A 23 10.04 -13.86 -7.46
N GLU A 24 11.03 -13.29 -8.16
CA GLU A 24 10.95 -11.94 -8.70
C GLU A 24 9.78 -11.79 -9.71
N GLY A 25 9.13 -10.63 -9.68
CA GLY A 25 8.01 -10.26 -10.56
C GLY A 25 6.66 -10.90 -10.22
N LEU A 26 6.65 -12.17 -9.80
CA LEU A 26 5.41 -12.92 -9.59
C LEU A 26 4.52 -12.33 -8.48
N GLY A 27 5.11 -11.83 -7.40
CA GLY A 27 4.35 -11.19 -6.32
C GLY A 27 3.70 -9.87 -6.73
N GLU A 28 4.31 -9.12 -7.66
CA GLU A 28 3.78 -7.86 -8.16
C GLU A 28 2.60 -8.10 -9.11
N ASP A 29 2.77 -9.04 -10.06
CA ASP A 29 1.72 -9.45 -10.98
C ASP A 29 0.49 -9.99 -10.25
N ILE A 30 0.70 -10.78 -9.19
CA ILE A 30 -0.40 -11.33 -8.40
C ILE A 30 -1.09 -10.25 -7.57
N ILE A 31 -0.36 -9.24 -7.04
CA ILE A 31 -1.00 -8.11 -6.36
C ILE A 31 -1.84 -7.31 -7.35
N ASP A 32 -1.36 -7.09 -8.57
CA ASP A 32 -2.19 -6.45 -9.57
C ASP A 32 -3.44 -7.28 -9.85
N VAL A 33 -3.36 -8.61 -10.00
CA VAL A 33 -4.55 -9.45 -10.20
C VAL A 33 -5.50 -9.47 -9.00
N LEU A 34 -4.96 -9.66 -7.79
CA LEU A 34 -5.71 -9.70 -6.53
C LEU A 34 -6.48 -8.43 -6.26
N VAL A 35 -5.98 -7.31 -6.79
CA VAL A 35 -6.46 -5.99 -6.38
C VAL A 35 -7.03 -5.16 -7.55
N THR A 36 -6.66 -5.40 -8.81
CA THR A 36 -7.31 -4.84 -10.02
C THR A 36 -8.55 -5.60 -10.47
N GLY A 37 -8.66 -6.90 -10.18
CA GLY A 37 -9.90 -7.66 -10.46
C GLY A 37 -11.14 -7.09 -9.75
N SER A 38 -10.92 -6.19 -8.78
CA SER A 38 -11.94 -5.51 -7.99
C SER A 38 -11.95 -4.00 -8.24
N PHE A 39 -12.22 -3.56 -9.48
CA PHE A 39 -12.36 -2.12 -9.80
C PHE A 39 -13.49 -1.39 -9.03
N VAL A 40 -14.28 -2.11 -8.22
CA VAL A 40 -15.42 -1.53 -7.47
C VAL A 40 -15.24 -1.64 -5.94
N LYS A 41 -14.31 -2.45 -5.44
CA LYS A 41 -14.16 -2.67 -3.99
C LYS A 41 -12.68 -2.84 -3.60
N PRO A 42 -12.27 -2.45 -2.38
CA PRO A 42 -10.94 -2.71 -1.84
C PRO A 42 -10.56 -4.19 -1.96
N PRO A 43 -9.27 -4.55 -1.80
CA PRO A 43 -8.89 -5.95 -1.62
C PRO A 43 -9.80 -6.59 -0.57
N GLN A 44 -10.31 -7.78 -0.87
CA GLN A 44 -11.25 -8.44 0.04
C GLN A 44 -10.54 -8.66 1.38
N TRP A 45 -11.15 -8.23 2.50
CA TRP A 45 -10.55 -8.35 3.84
C TRP A 45 -9.91 -9.72 4.12
N PRO A 46 -10.50 -10.86 3.72
CA PRO A 46 -9.87 -12.18 3.91
C PRO A 46 -8.53 -12.36 3.18
N VAL A 47 -8.31 -11.69 2.04
CA VAL A 47 -7.04 -11.73 1.31
C VAL A 47 -5.97 -10.96 2.08
N ILE A 48 -6.30 -9.75 2.55
CA ILE A 48 -5.38 -8.93 3.34
C ILE A 48 -5.03 -9.65 4.64
N ASP A 49 -6.03 -10.21 5.32
CA ASP A 49 -5.87 -10.96 6.56
C ASP A 49 -4.96 -12.16 6.34
N PHE A 50 -5.21 -12.94 5.27
CA PHE A 50 -4.36 -14.07 4.91
C PHE A 50 -2.91 -13.65 4.65
N ILE A 51 -2.67 -12.59 3.88
CA ILE A 51 -1.32 -12.10 3.59
C ILE A 51 -0.61 -11.68 4.88
N TYR A 52 -1.27 -10.90 5.74
CA TYR A 52 -0.71 -10.42 6.99
C TYR A 52 -0.49 -11.54 8.02
N ALA A 53 -1.33 -12.57 8.03
CA ALA A 53 -1.12 -13.74 8.88
C ALA A 53 0.07 -14.61 8.44
N ASN A 54 0.44 -14.60 7.16
CA ASN A 54 1.40 -15.57 6.59
C ASN A 54 2.71 -14.95 6.07
N THR A 55 2.92 -13.65 6.27
CA THR A 55 4.16 -12.96 5.85
C THR A 55 4.76 -12.19 7.01
N PRO A 56 6.10 -11.99 7.07
CA PRO A 56 6.71 -11.11 8.06
C PRO A 56 6.51 -9.62 7.71
N ALA A 57 6.68 -8.72 8.68
CA ALA A 57 6.57 -7.26 8.45
C ALA A 57 7.58 -6.71 7.42
N SER A 58 8.69 -7.40 7.17
CA SER A 58 9.70 -7.06 6.16
C SER A 58 9.34 -7.50 4.73
N SER A 59 8.27 -8.28 4.56
CA SER A 59 7.83 -8.85 3.28
C SER A 59 7.69 -7.80 2.18
N ASN A 60 8.13 -8.15 0.97
CA ASN A 60 7.92 -7.32 -0.22
C ASN A 60 6.43 -7.31 -0.58
N LEU A 61 5.74 -8.45 -0.40
CA LEU A 61 4.30 -8.57 -0.64
C LEU A 61 3.47 -7.58 0.19
N ARG A 62 3.77 -7.43 1.49
CA ARG A 62 3.11 -6.41 2.34
C ARG A 62 3.37 -4.99 1.82
N ARG A 63 4.60 -4.71 1.39
CA ARG A 63 4.96 -3.39 0.85
C ARG A 63 4.21 -3.06 -0.44
N TRP A 64 4.09 -4.02 -1.36
CA TRP A 64 3.33 -3.83 -2.60
C TRP A 64 1.84 -3.62 -2.32
N LEU A 65 1.25 -4.41 -1.43
CA LEU A 65 -0.16 -4.26 -1.04
C LEU A 65 -0.45 -2.86 -0.45
N VAL A 66 0.44 -2.35 0.39
CA VAL A 66 0.34 -1.00 0.97
C VAL A 66 0.53 0.08 -0.09
N ALA A 67 1.53 -0.06 -0.97
CA ALA A 67 1.79 0.89 -2.05
C ALA A 67 0.57 1.03 -2.96
N TRP A 68 0.02 -0.09 -3.43
CA TRP A 68 -1.22 -0.13 -4.22
C TRP A 68 -2.36 0.61 -3.51
N ALA A 69 -2.56 0.33 -2.22
CA ALA A 69 -3.64 0.96 -1.44
C ALA A 69 -3.48 2.47 -1.38
N THR A 70 -2.26 2.98 -1.18
CA THR A 70 -2.01 4.43 -1.12
C THR A 70 -2.05 5.15 -2.47
N GLU A 71 -1.79 4.43 -3.57
CA GLU A 71 -1.83 5.01 -4.92
C GLU A 71 -3.24 5.11 -5.48
N ARG A 72 -4.09 4.12 -5.18
CA ARG A 72 -5.40 3.97 -5.83
C ARG A 72 -6.59 4.23 -4.92
N ILE A 73 -6.41 4.22 -3.60
CA ILE A 73 -7.48 4.54 -2.65
C ILE A 73 -7.20 5.91 -2.03
N ASP A 74 -8.15 6.84 -2.18
CA ASP A 74 -8.08 8.12 -1.45
C ASP A 74 -8.18 7.85 0.06
N CYS A 75 -7.35 8.53 0.85
CA CYS A 75 -7.44 8.55 2.31
C CYS A 75 -8.87 8.77 2.83
N ILE A 76 -9.71 9.52 2.10
CA ILE A 76 -11.13 9.73 2.42
C ILE A 76 -11.92 8.40 2.47
N TRP A 77 -11.58 7.42 1.62
CA TRP A 77 -12.24 6.13 1.58
C TRP A 77 -12.05 5.33 2.87
N PHE A 78 -10.88 5.44 3.51
CA PHE A 78 -10.59 4.85 4.82
C PHE A 78 -11.28 5.55 5.98
N CYS A 79 -11.69 6.81 5.80
CA CYS A 79 -12.45 7.56 6.80
C CYS A 79 -13.96 7.29 6.74
N LYS A 80 -14.47 6.60 5.69
CA LYS A 80 -15.90 6.25 5.60
C LYS A 80 -16.20 5.14 6.61
N LYS A 81 -17.27 5.30 7.40
CA LYS A 81 -17.75 4.30 8.40
C LYS A 81 -17.95 2.88 7.84
N THR A 82 -18.16 2.74 6.54
CA THR A 82 -18.31 1.46 5.83
C THR A 82 -16.99 0.70 5.68
N THR A 83 -15.87 1.41 5.83
CA THR A 83 -14.52 0.90 5.69
C THR A 83 -13.89 0.79 7.06
N ASN A 84 -14.31 -0.22 7.82
CA ASN A 84 -13.65 -0.47 9.08
C ASN A 84 -12.27 -1.09 8.78
N LEU A 85 -11.19 -0.32 8.93
CA LEU A 85 -9.80 -0.80 8.88
C LEU A 85 -9.43 -1.65 10.11
N ALA A 86 -10.30 -1.71 11.12
CA ALA A 86 -10.03 -2.42 12.37
C ALA A 86 -9.82 -3.95 12.28
N PRO A 87 -10.24 -4.72 11.26
CA PRO A 87 -10.03 -6.16 11.32
C PRO A 87 -8.55 -6.55 11.21
N ILE A 88 -7.66 -5.65 10.74
CA ILE A 88 -6.23 -5.93 10.59
C ILE A 88 -5.41 -4.70 11.03
N PRO A 89 -5.11 -4.54 12.34
CA PRO A 89 -4.44 -3.36 12.89
C PRO A 89 -3.08 -3.07 12.25
N GLU A 90 -2.31 -4.11 11.92
CA GLU A 90 -0.99 -4.00 11.30
C GLU A 90 -1.10 -3.37 9.91
N TYR A 91 -2.07 -3.83 9.11
CA TYR A 91 -2.34 -3.28 7.80
C TYR A 91 -2.78 -1.81 7.88
N ALA A 92 -3.69 -1.50 8.81
CA ALA A 92 -4.13 -0.12 9.04
C ALA A 92 -2.96 0.80 9.41
N SER A 93 -2.05 0.33 10.28
CA SER A 93 -0.82 1.03 10.65
C SER A 93 0.08 1.26 9.45
N ASP A 94 0.32 0.24 8.62
CA ASP A 94 1.24 0.34 7.49
C ASP A 94 0.70 1.30 6.42
N VAL A 95 -0.60 1.24 6.13
CA VAL A 95 -1.29 2.19 5.24
C VAL A 95 -1.22 3.62 5.79
N ALA A 96 -1.49 3.82 7.08
CA ALA A 96 -1.41 5.14 7.70
C ALA A 96 0.00 5.74 7.63
N LYS A 97 1.05 4.93 7.90
CA LYS A 97 2.45 5.34 7.75
C LYS A 97 2.77 5.74 6.31
N ALA A 98 2.30 4.97 5.34
CA ALA A 98 2.55 5.23 3.93
C ALA A 98 1.88 6.54 3.45
N PHE A 99 0.63 6.80 3.83
CA PHE A 99 -0.01 8.10 3.58
C PHE A 99 0.72 9.27 4.24
N GLY A 100 1.19 9.09 5.47
CA GLY A 100 1.99 10.10 6.17
C GLY A 100 3.26 10.48 5.39
N ARG A 101 3.98 9.48 4.87
CA ARG A 101 5.19 9.68 4.04
C ARG A 101 4.88 10.40 2.73
N GLN A 102 3.76 10.06 2.07
CA GLN A 102 3.35 10.67 0.80
C GLN A 102 2.99 12.16 0.98
N LYS A 103 2.30 12.53 2.07
CA LYS A 103 1.97 13.93 2.40
C LYS A 103 3.22 14.74 2.75
N SER A 104 4.19 14.16 3.45
CA SER A 104 5.46 14.82 3.78
C SER A 104 6.33 15.09 2.54
N ARG A 105 6.36 14.18 1.55
CA ARG A 105 7.05 14.42 0.26
C ARG A 105 6.46 15.61 -0.51
N LYS A 106 5.13 15.78 -0.49
CA LYS A 106 4.48 16.94 -1.12
C LYS A 106 4.78 18.27 -0.40
N LYS A 107 4.95 18.27 0.93
CA LYS A 107 5.29 19.48 1.70
C LYS A 107 6.76 19.90 1.60
N GLY A 108 7.68 18.96 1.40
CA GLY A 108 9.12 19.25 1.21
C GLY A 108 9.47 19.92 -0.13
N SER A 109 8.59 19.84 -1.13
CA SER A 109 8.85 20.39 -2.47
C SER A 109 8.62 21.91 -2.61
N HIS A 110 8.13 22.59 -1.56
CA HIS A 110 7.89 24.05 -1.56
C HIS A 110 8.80 24.84 -0.60
N HIS A 111 9.92 24.27 -0.16
CA HIS A 111 10.91 24.98 0.66
C HIS A 111 12.35 24.79 0.17
N HIS A 112 12.58 25.14 -1.10
CA HIS A 112 13.91 25.40 -1.60
C HIS A 112 13.96 26.63 -2.52
N GLN A 113 13.52 27.77 -1.99
CA GLN A 113 13.99 29.09 -2.41
C GLN A 113 14.05 29.96 -1.15
N LYS A 114 15.18 29.91 -0.44
CA LYS A 114 15.58 30.98 0.47
C LYS A 114 16.89 31.57 -0.02
N ALA A 115 16.76 32.81 -0.47
CA ALA A 115 17.68 33.92 -0.27
C ALA A 115 19.16 33.71 -0.64
N ASN A 116 19.54 34.19 -1.82
CA ASN A 116 20.88 34.75 -2.01
C ASN A 116 20.72 36.26 -2.18
N GLY A 117 20.71 36.96 -1.04
CA GLY A 117 20.76 38.41 -0.97
C GLY A 117 22.20 38.86 -0.74
N GLN A 118 22.69 39.65 -1.71
CA GLN A 118 23.64 40.76 -1.58
C GLN A 118 25.00 40.52 -0.90
N ASN A 119 26.07 40.72 -1.67
CA ASN A 119 27.17 41.53 -1.16
C ASN A 119 27.58 42.55 -2.23
N THR A 120 27.32 43.82 -1.91
CA THR A 120 27.79 45.03 -2.57
C THR A 120 29.30 45.17 -2.39
N GLY A 121 30.04 45.35 -3.48
CA GLY A 121 31.42 45.80 -3.46
C GLY A 121 31.55 47.02 -4.35
N GLU A 122 31.44 48.20 -3.75
CA GLU A 122 32.04 49.43 -4.26
C GLU A 122 33.54 49.36 -3.93
N GLU A 123 34.38 49.49 -4.97
CA GLU A 123 35.56 50.38 -5.03
C GLU A 123 36.12 50.38 -6.47
#